data_AF-A0A367EZZ2-F1
#
_entry.id   AF-A0A367EZZ2-F1
#
_cell.length_a   1.000
_cell.length_b   1.000
_cell.length_c   1.000
_cell.angle_alpha   90.00
_cell.angle_beta   90.00
_cell.angle_gamma   90.00
#
_symmetry.space_group_name_H-M   'P 1'
#
loop_
_entity.id
_entity.type
_entity.pdbx_description
1 polymer ?
#
loop_
_entity_poly.entity_id
_entity_poly.type
_entity_poly.pdbx_seq_one_letter_code
_entity_poly.pdbx_strand_id
1 'polypeptide(L)' 'MYPQQYDLAERELAEELNAAEPAWLVYYRMHGRRFCAIACRDGVADPVLEATDVSELRALMRDAELVRAPAVPPQGRRGW' A
#
# COMPACT_ATOMS: atom_id res chain seq x y z
N MET A 1 13.89 20.73 -17.38
CA MET A 1 13.65 19.62 -16.44
C MET A 1 13.35 18.39 -17.29
N TYR A 2 14.28 17.43 -17.38
CA TYR A 2 14.13 16.28 -18.28
C TYR A 2 13.15 15.28 -17.64
N PRO A 3 12.07 14.86 -18.33
CA PRO A 3 11.06 13.96 -17.77
C PRO A 3 11.69 12.66 -17.23
N GLN A 4 12.72 12.17 -17.90
CA GLN A 4 13.45 10.94 -17.56
C GLN A 4 14.10 10.95 -16.17
N GLN A 5 14.47 12.11 -15.63
CA GLN A 5 15.07 12.20 -14.29
C GLN A 5 14.01 12.14 -13.18
N TYR A 6 12.81 12.64 -13.46
CA TYR A 6 11.69 12.59 -12.54
C TYR A 6 11.20 11.14 -12.39
N ASP A 7 11.06 10.43 -13.51
CA ASP A 7 10.70 9.01 -13.52
C ASP A 7 11.72 8.10 -12.79
N LEU A 8 12.99 8.51 -12.67
CA LEU A 8 14.01 7.75 -11.94
C LEU A 8 13.82 7.88 -10.42
N ALA A 9 13.67 9.12 -9.93
CA ALA A 9 13.47 9.38 -8.50
C ALA A 9 12.18 8.73 -7.98
N GLU A 10 11.11 8.75 -8.77
CA GLU A 10 9.84 8.09 -8.41
C GLU A 10 9.98 6.55 -8.36
N ARG A 11 10.82 5.97 -9.22
CA ARG A 11 11.14 4.54 -9.16
C ARG A 11 11.94 4.18 -7.93
N GLU A 12 12.96 4.97 -7.59
CA GLU A 12 13.76 4.77 -6.38
C GLU A 12 12.87 4.82 -5.13
N LEU A 13 11.96 5.81 -5.06
CA LEU A 13 10.97 5.91 -3.97
C LEU A 13 10.04 4.69 -3.89
N ALA A 14 9.57 4.18 -5.04
CA ALA A 14 8.74 2.98 -5.07
C ALA A 14 9.50 1.74 -4.59
N GLU A 15 10.78 1.60 -4.96
CA GLU A 15 11.66 0.52 -4.51
C GLU A 15 11.96 0.60 -3.02
N GLU A 16 12.20 1.80 -2.49
CA GLU A 16 12.36 2.02 -1.05
C GLU A 16 11.10 1.62 -0.28
N LEU A 17 9.92 2.02 -0.76
CA LEU A 17 8.66 1.64 -0.14
C LEU A 17 8.41 0.12 -0.23
N ASN A 18 8.73 -0.50 -1.36
CA ASN A 18 8.66 -1.95 -1.55
C ASN A 18 9.57 -2.70 -0.56
N ALA A 19 10.78 -2.18 -0.31
CA ALA A 19 11.70 -2.76 0.66
C ALA A 19 11.22 -2.58 2.11
N ALA A 20 10.53 -1.48 2.42
CA ALA A 20 10.01 -1.19 3.75
C ALA A 20 8.76 -1.99 4.11
N GLU A 21 7.91 -2.32 3.13
CA GLU A 21 6.58 -2.90 3.35
C GLU A 21 6.46 -4.31 2.71
N PRO A 22 7.00 -5.38 3.32
CA PRO A 22 7.06 -6.72 2.72
C PRO A 22 5.69 -7.40 2.53
N ALA A 23 4.61 -6.77 3.00
CA ALA A 23 3.24 -7.19 2.76
C ALA A 23 2.75 -6.85 1.34
N TRP A 24 3.44 -5.92 0.68
CA TRP A 24 3.00 -5.25 -0.52
C TRP A 24 4.09 -5.30 -1.57
N LEU A 25 3.72 -5.60 -2.81
CA LEU A 25 4.55 -5.38 -3.98
C LEU A 25 4.28 -3.97 -4.49
N VAL A 26 5.25 -3.07 -4.33
CA VAL A 26 5.14 -1.67 -4.75
C VAL A 26 6.00 -1.42 -5.98
N TYR A 27 5.43 -0.73 -6.97
CA TYR A 27 6.16 -0.34 -8.18
C TYR A 27 5.60 0.96 -8.76
N TYR A 28 6.43 1.69 -9.51
CA TYR A 28 6.02 2.90 -10.22
C TYR A 28 5.75 2.61 -11.70
N ARG A 29 4.57 3.04 -12.17
CA ARG A 29 4.17 2.94 -13.58
C ARG A 29 4.44 4.26 -14.29
N MET A 30 5.48 4.28 -15.13
CA MET A 30 5.82 5.44 -15.98
C MET A 30 4.64 5.86 -16.87
N HIS A 31 3.94 4.88 -17.44
CA HIS A 31 2.79 5.15 -18.30
C HIS A 31 1.57 5.48 -17.44
N GLY A 32 1.35 6.78 -17.20
CA GLY A 32 0.29 7.29 -16.34
C GLY A 32 0.79 7.92 -15.04
N ARG A 33 2.10 7.80 -14.73
CA ARG A 33 2.76 8.39 -13.57
C ARG A 33 2.03 8.11 -12.26
N ARG A 34 1.89 6.82 -11.96
CA ARG A 34 1.21 6.34 -10.75
C ARG A 34 2.07 5.36 -10.01
N PHE A 35 2.01 5.44 -8.69
CA PHE A 35 2.47 4.42 -7.79
C PHE A 35 1.40 3.35 -7.67
N CYS A 36 1.82 2.08 -7.74
CA CYS A 36 0.94 0.93 -7.62
C CYS A 36 1.44 0.06 -6.47
N ALA A 37 0.51 -0.44 -5.66
CA ALA A 37 0.77 -1.40 -4.61
C ALA A 37 -0.15 -2.61 -4.77
N ILE A 38 0.40 -3.81 -4.70
CA ILE A 38 -0.35 -5.07 -4.77
C ILE A 38 -0.15 -5.83 -3.47
N ALA A 39 -1.23 -6.21 -2.80
CA ALA A 39 -1.17 -7.00 -1.58
C ALA A 39 -0.66 -8.42 -1.89
N CYS A 40 0.43 -8.82 -1.23
CA CYS A 40 0.98 -10.17 -1.33
C CYS A 40 0.35 -11.15 -0.33
N ARG A 41 -0.68 -10.72 0.40
CA ARG A 41 -1.31 -11.46 1.52
C ARG A 41 -2.81 -11.56 1.31
N ASP A 42 -3.38 -12.73 1.61
CA ASP A 42 -4.83 -12.93 1.60
C ASP A 42 -5.56 -12.14 2.72
N GLY A 43 -6.77 -11.69 2.41
CA GLY A 43 -7.66 -10.98 3.34
C GLY A 43 -7.51 -9.46 3.37
N VAL A 44 -6.85 -8.87 2.37
CA VAL A 44 -6.92 -7.42 2.11
C VAL A 44 -8.16 -7.15 1.25
N ALA A 45 -8.97 -6.15 1.64
CA ALA A 45 -10.21 -5.82 0.95
C ALA A 45 -9.99 -5.37 -0.50
N ASP A 46 -9.00 -4.49 -0.70
CA ASP A 46 -8.56 -4.01 -2.01
C ASP A 46 -7.10 -4.41 -2.26
N PRO A 47 -6.86 -5.51 -3.00
CA PRO A 47 -5.53 -6.06 -3.17
C PRO A 47 -4.69 -5.27 -4.18
N VAL A 48 -5.25 -4.31 -4.90
CA VAL A 48 -4.55 -3.47 -5.88
C VAL A 48 -4.91 -2.02 -5.60
N LEU A 49 -3.89 -1.22 -5.28
CA LEU A 49 -4.02 0.18 -4.95
C LEU A 49 -3.18 1.00 -5.93
N GLU A 50 -3.69 2.16 -6.33
CA GLU A 50 -2.99 3.09 -7.20
C GLU A 50 -3.14 4.53 -6.69
N ALA A 51 -2.05 5.29 -6.76
CA ALA A 51 -1.99 6.66 -6.28
C ALA A 51 -1.04 7.50 -7.13
N THR A 52 -1.17 8.82 -7.05
CA THR A 52 -0.26 9.74 -7.74
C THR A 52 0.96 10.10 -6.90
N ASP A 53 0.89 9.86 -5.59
CA ASP A 53 1.94 10.16 -4.63
C ASP A 53 2.16 8.99 -3.65
N VAL A 54 3.38 8.87 -3.13
CA VAL A 54 3.79 7.83 -2.18
C VAL A 54 3.04 7.94 -0.86
N SER A 55 2.78 9.16 -0.37
CA SER A 55 2.05 9.40 0.87
C SER A 55 0.61 8.92 0.76
N GLU A 56 -0.03 9.21 -0.38
CA GLU A 56 -1.38 8.74 -0.71
C GLU A 56 -1.41 7.21 -0.79
N LEU A 57 -0.46 6.59 -1.51
CA LEU A 57 -0.37 5.13 -1.61
C LEU A 57 -0.24 4.49 -0.21
N ARG A 58 0.60 5.06 0.65
CA ARG A 58 0.82 4.55 2.00
C ARG A 58 -0.41 4.67 2.89
N ALA A 59 -1.17 5.75 2.74
CA ALA A 59 -2.45 5.90 3.43
C ALA A 59 -3.45 4.81 3.00
N LEU A 60 -3.55 4.55 1.70
CA LEU A 60 -4.40 3.49 1.15
C LEU A 60 -3.97 2.09 1.62
N MET A 61 -2.67 1.78 1.60
CA MET A 61 -2.15 0.51 2.09
C MET A 61 -2.53 0.30 3.56
N ARG A 62 -2.37 1.34 4.38
CA ARG A 62 -2.69 1.28 5.81
C ARG A 62 -4.18 1.14 6.07
N ASP A 63 -5.02 1.83 5.30
CA ASP A 63 -6.48 1.68 5.39
C ASP A 63 -6.92 0.27 5.00
N ALA A 64 -6.37 -0.27 3.91
CA ALA A 64 -6.64 -1.63 3.45
C ALA A 64 -6.19 -2.70 4.48
N GLU A 65 -5.09 -2.44 5.21
CA GLU A 65 -4.67 -3.26 6.36
C GLU A 65 -5.57 -3.12 7.59
N LEU A 66 -6.17 -1.95 7.82
CA LEU A 66 -7.07 -1.71 8.95
C LEU A 66 -8.47 -2.32 8.73
N VAL A 67 -8.97 -2.31 7.49
CA VAL A 67 -10.23 -2.98 7.12
C VAL A 67 -10.15 -4.50 7.35
N ARG A 68 -8.94 -5.07 7.32
CA ARG A 68 -8.68 -6.47 7.69
C ARG A 68 -8.87 -6.76 9.18
N ALA A 69 -9.07 -5.78 10.05
CA ALA A 69 -9.30 -6.06 11.47
C ALA A 69 -10.51 -7.01 11.61
N PRO A 70 -10.29 -8.28 12.00
CA PRO A 70 -11.43 -9.11 12.36
C PRO A 70 -12.11 -8.37 13.50
N ALA A 71 -13.41 -8.11 13.36
CA ALA A 71 -14.23 -7.73 14.49
C ALA A 71 -14.04 -8.83 15.53
N VAL A 72 -13.12 -8.64 16.48
CA VAL A 72 -13.04 -9.48 17.67
C VAL A 72 -14.41 -9.28 18.31
N PRO A 73 -15.29 -10.30 18.32
CA PRO A 73 -16.56 -10.13 19.02
C PRO A 73 -16.20 -9.75 20.46
N PRO A 74 -16.85 -8.74 21.06
CA PRO A 74 -16.58 -8.34 22.43
C PRO A 74 -16.70 -9.62 23.27
N GLN A 75 -15.56 -10.10 23.76
CA GLN A 75 -15.49 -11.36 24.47
C GLN A 75 -16.38 -11.18 25.70
N GLY A 76 -17.54 -11.82 25.65
CA GLY A 76 -18.62 -11.58 26.59
C GLY A 76 -18.09 -11.68 28.02
N ARG A 77 -18.40 -10.66 28.81
CA ARG A 77 -18.37 -10.66 30.28
C ARG A 77 -18.67 -12.06 30.80
N ARG A 78 -17.64 -12.77 31.24
CA ARG A 78 -17.82 -13.98 32.04
C ARG A 78 -17.81 -13.52 33.50
N GLY A 79 -18.99 -13.08 33.95
CA GLY A 79 -19.26 -13.02 35.38
C GLY A 79 -19.38 -14.45 35.90
N TRP A 80 -18.66 -14.76 36.98
CA TRP A 80 -19.00 -15.69 38.05
C TRP A 80 -18.33 -15.17 39.31
#